data_AF-A0A6I6JKI0-F1
#
_entry.id   AF-A0A6I6JKI0-F1
#
_cell.length_a   1.000
_cell.length_b   1.000
_cell.length_c   1.000
_cell.angle_alpha   90.00
_cell.angle_beta   90.00
_cell.angle_gamma   90.00
#
_symmetry.space_group_name_H-M   'P 1'
#
loop_
_entity.id
_entity.type
_entity.pdbx_description
1 polymer ?
#
loop_
_entity_poly.entity_id
_entity_poly.type
_entity_poly.pdbx_seq_one_letter_code
_entity_poly.pdbx_strand_id
1 'polypeptide(L)'
;MIYLNYAALGAVRLSSDGLGPVDSIAHPLKAGRYHGTVWLNDEIEGTFILNIEAEGDGDQVDIDLASIGKVGKAILKQGPPVFSGGCLKDAPVYAMFHCEEERTGYRVLLAKVGEDKSEFDSKALSKGDYYILTPLKPGSWKITTSAGKEGSLIVEEAKPTAKARASQHGATIVTDGKTIKPARTKIVSGDGVVFEITGKKVAIEVALAQSGRPSGQIRPKVRIPGRIKRP
;
A
#
# COMPACT_ATOMS: atom_id res chain seq x y z
N MET A 1 7.37 20.40 -15.25
CA MET A 1 8.14 20.47 -13.99
C MET A 1 7.94 19.13 -13.29
N ILE A 2 9.01 18.35 -13.11
CA ILE A 2 8.93 17.03 -12.44
C ILE A 2 9.06 17.30 -10.94
N TYR A 3 7.98 17.13 -10.18
CA TYR A 3 8.04 17.18 -8.72
C TYR A 3 8.56 15.83 -8.22
N LEU A 4 9.70 15.85 -7.55
CA LEU A 4 10.24 14.67 -6.87
C LEU A 4 9.56 14.57 -5.50
N ASN A 5 8.79 13.51 -5.27
CA ASN A 5 8.16 13.26 -3.96
C ASN A 5 9.23 12.75 -2.98
N TYR A 6 9.74 13.64 -2.13
CA TYR A 6 10.83 13.30 -1.21
C TYR A 6 10.36 12.40 -0.08
N ALA A 7 9.09 12.46 0.32
CA ALA A 7 8.53 11.57 1.32
C ALA A 7 8.50 10.12 0.83
N ALA A 8 8.10 9.89 -0.43
CA ALA A 8 8.15 8.58 -1.07
C ALA A 8 9.59 8.02 -1.08
N LEU A 9 10.57 8.83 -1.51
CA LEU A 9 11.98 8.45 -1.50
C LEU A 9 12.57 8.29 -0.10
N GLY A 10 12.02 9.00 0.88
CA GLY A 10 12.43 9.00 2.27
C GLY A 10 11.87 7.84 3.08
N ALA A 11 10.78 7.23 2.63
CA ALA A 11 10.03 6.22 3.37
C ALA A 11 10.93 5.05 3.82
N VAL A 12 10.92 4.81 5.13
CA VAL A 12 11.59 3.68 5.80
C VAL A 12 10.62 2.87 6.65
N ARG A 13 9.36 3.29 6.73
CA ARG A 13 8.26 2.63 7.40
C ARG A 13 6.99 2.92 6.62
N LEU A 14 6.24 1.86 6.32
CA LEU A 14 4.98 1.87 5.59
C LEU A 14 3.98 1.11 6.45
N SER A 15 2.73 1.58 6.49
CA SER A 15 1.74 0.96 7.36
C SER A 15 0.33 1.11 6.81
N SER A 16 -0.45 0.03 6.89
CA SER A 16 -1.87 0.06 6.51
C SER A 16 -2.71 0.96 7.41
N ASP A 17 -2.25 1.23 8.63
CA ASP A 17 -2.94 2.09 9.61
C ASP A 17 -2.73 3.60 9.40
N GLY A 18 -1.83 3.97 8.49
CA GLY A 18 -1.41 5.34 8.23
C GLY A 18 -0.79 5.45 6.86
N LEU A 19 -1.64 5.48 5.83
CA LEU A 19 -1.23 5.53 4.43
C LEU A 19 -0.39 6.76 4.13
N GLY A 20 0.52 6.59 3.18
CA GLY A 20 1.42 7.59 2.63
C GLY A 20 1.49 7.50 1.11
N PRO A 21 2.51 8.11 0.49
CA PRO A 21 2.56 8.28 -0.97
C PRO A 21 2.90 7.03 -1.78
N VAL A 22 3.29 5.93 -1.13
CA VAL A 22 3.76 4.71 -1.80
C VAL A 22 2.98 3.47 -1.38
N ASP A 23 1.85 3.66 -0.72
CA ASP A 23 0.96 2.59 -0.35
C ASP A 23 -0.52 2.96 -0.55
N SER A 24 -1.34 1.93 -0.67
CA SER A 24 -2.77 2.05 -0.92
C SER A 24 -3.53 0.87 -0.31
N ILE A 25 -4.84 1.02 -0.15
CA ILE A 25 -5.73 -0.07 0.25
C ILE A 25 -6.83 -0.22 -0.78
N ALA A 26 -7.08 -1.45 -1.23
CA ALA A 26 -8.26 -1.80 -2.00
C ALA A 26 -9.26 -2.53 -1.10
N HIS A 27 -10.46 -1.99 -0.97
CA HIS A 27 -11.55 -2.57 -0.17
C HIS A 27 -12.71 -2.96 -1.07
N PRO A 28 -13.16 -4.23 -1.07
CA PRO A 28 -14.30 -4.67 -1.88
C PRO A 28 -15.61 -4.15 -1.31
N LEU A 29 -16.43 -3.55 -2.16
CA LEU A 29 -17.73 -2.99 -1.83
C LEU A 29 -18.85 -3.69 -2.58
N LYS A 30 -20.03 -3.66 -1.95
CA LYS A 30 -21.31 -4.03 -2.59
C LYS A 30 -22.02 -2.77 -3.08
N ALA A 31 -23.04 -2.96 -3.89
CA ALA A 31 -23.96 -1.89 -4.25
C ALA A 31 -24.53 -1.17 -3.01
N GLY A 32 -24.59 0.15 -3.09
CA GLY A 32 -25.04 1.01 -2.01
C GLY A 32 -24.40 2.39 -2.02
N ARG A 33 -24.85 3.21 -1.09
CA ARG A 33 -24.29 4.54 -0.85
C ARG A 33 -23.54 4.54 0.48
N TYR A 34 -22.34 5.08 0.47
CA TYR A 34 -21.42 5.10 1.61
C TYR A 34 -21.02 6.54 1.93
N HIS A 35 -20.86 6.82 3.21
CA HIS A 35 -20.23 8.02 3.72
C HIS A 35 -18.81 7.70 4.20
N GLY A 36 -17.84 8.38 3.62
CA GLY A 36 -16.44 8.24 3.97
C GLY A 36 -15.93 9.40 4.80
N THR A 37 -15.11 9.10 5.81
CA THR A 37 -14.40 10.09 6.62
C THR A 37 -12.90 9.85 6.50
N VAL A 38 -12.17 10.87 6.07
CA VAL A 38 -10.72 10.86 5.96
C VAL A 38 -10.12 11.50 7.20
N TRP A 39 -9.16 10.80 7.79
CA TRP A 39 -8.39 11.25 8.92
C TRP A 39 -6.94 11.42 8.50
N LEU A 40 -6.26 12.42 9.06
CA LEU A 40 -4.82 12.59 8.98
C LEU A 40 -4.30 12.81 10.39
N ASN A 41 -3.43 11.92 10.89
CA ASN A 41 -2.86 12.00 12.24
C ASN A 41 -3.93 12.20 13.34
N ASP A 42 -5.00 11.42 13.27
CA ASP A 42 -6.15 11.45 14.20
C ASP A 42 -6.98 12.75 14.20
N GLU A 43 -6.79 13.63 13.22
CA GLU A 43 -7.70 14.74 12.92
C GLU A 43 -8.55 14.44 11.68
N ILE A 44 -9.82 14.85 11.69
CA ILE A 44 -10.69 14.74 10.50
C ILE A 44 -10.20 15.75 9.46
N GLU A 45 -9.70 15.24 8.34
CA GLU A 45 -9.23 16.06 7.21
C GLU A 45 -10.38 16.35 6.23
N GLY A 46 -11.38 15.46 6.12
CA GLY A 46 -12.59 15.71 5.33
C GLY A 46 -13.53 14.51 5.22
N THR A 47 -14.61 14.67 4.47
CA THR A 47 -15.58 13.60 4.19
C THR A 47 -15.89 13.50 2.70
N PHE A 48 -16.41 12.36 2.27
CA PHE A 48 -16.83 12.10 0.89
C PHE A 48 -18.06 11.18 0.84
N ILE A 49 -18.72 11.13 -0.31
CA ILE A 49 -19.77 10.16 -0.60
C ILE A 49 -19.28 9.21 -1.69
N LEU A 50 -19.58 7.93 -1.53
CA LEU A 50 -19.31 6.91 -2.54
C LEU A 50 -20.62 6.21 -2.92
N ASN A 51 -20.95 6.21 -4.21
CA ASN A 51 -22.13 5.56 -4.77
C ASN A 51 -21.68 4.35 -5.59
N ILE A 52 -22.06 3.15 -5.17
CA ILE A 52 -21.81 1.91 -5.90
C ILE A 52 -23.13 1.42 -6.48
N GLU A 53 -23.23 1.44 -7.80
CA GLU A 53 -24.38 0.93 -8.54
C GLU A 53 -24.34 -0.59 -8.62
N ALA A 54 -25.52 -1.22 -8.73
CA ALA A 54 -25.63 -2.68 -8.80
C ALA A 54 -25.13 -3.26 -10.13
N GLU A 55 -25.15 -2.46 -11.19
CA GLU A 55 -24.70 -2.82 -12.53
C GLU A 55 -23.88 -1.64 -13.08
N GLY A 56 -22.70 -1.92 -13.60
CA GLY A 56 -21.86 -0.92 -14.28
C GLY A 56 -20.58 -1.54 -14.83
N ASP A 57 -19.81 -0.71 -15.53
CA ASP A 57 -18.62 -1.17 -16.28
C ASP A 57 -17.29 -1.01 -15.50
N GLY A 58 -17.33 -0.72 -14.20
CA GLY A 58 -16.15 -0.35 -13.41
C GLY A 58 -15.88 -1.28 -12.22
N ASP A 59 -14.74 -1.95 -12.22
CA ASP A 59 -14.29 -2.81 -11.10
C ASP A 59 -13.59 -2.05 -9.97
N GLN A 60 -13.29 -0.76 -10.17
CA GLN A 60 -12.53 0.06 -9.23
C GLN A 60 -13.02 1.52 -9.19
N VAL A 61 -12.96 2.13 -8.00
CA VAL A 61 -13.13 3.56 -7.77
C VAL A 61 -11.89 4.09 -7.04
N ASP A 62 -11.13 4.96 -7.70
CA ASP A 62 -9.91 5.58 -7.15
C ASP A 62 -10.25 6.80 -6.29
N ILE A 63 -9.69 6.83 -5.07
CA ILE A 63 -9.95 7.87 -4.07
C ILE A 63 -8.62 8.37 -3.52
N ASP A 64 -8.19 9.54 -4.00
CA ASP A 64 -7.05 10.27 -3.42
C ASP A 64 -7.47 10.94 -2.10
N LEU A 65 -7.00 10.38 -0.99
CA LEU A 65 -7.30 10.86 0.36
C LEU A 65 -6.78 12.29 0.59
N ALA A 66 -5.69 12.67 -0.07
CA ALA A 66 -5.11 14.00 0.07
C ALA A 66 -5.94 15.09 -0.61
N SER A 67 -6.57 14.77 -1.76
CA SER A 67 -7.46 15.70 -2.46
C SER A 67 -8.68 16.11 -1.63
N ILE A 68 -9.20 15.20 -0.80
CA ILE A 68 -10.43 15.42 -0.01
C ILE A 68 -10.22 16.55 1.02
N GLY A 69 -9.04 16.60 1.65
CA GLY A 69 -8.69 17.67 2.60
C GLY A 69 -8.64 19.07 1.99
N LYS A 70 -8.19 19.15 0.73
CA LYS A 70 -8.16 20.42 -0.02
C LYS A 70 -9.56 20.93 -0.31
N VAL A 71 -10.46 20.03 -0.74
CA VAL A 71 -11.85 20.37 -1.04
C VAL A 71 -12.58 20.82 0.22
N GLY A 72 -12.39 20.11 1.34
CA GLY A 72 -13.00 20.46 2.63
C GLY A 72 -12.59 21.85 3.13
N LYS A 73 -11.32 22.23 2.96
CA LYS A 73 -10.80 23.55 3.35
C LYS A 73 -11.17 24.67 2.37
N ALA A 74 -11.35 24.35 1.08
CA ALA A 74 -11.61 25.32 0.04
C ALA A 74 -13.11 25.64 -0.19
N ILE A 75 -14.04 24.76 0.20
CA ILE A 75 -15.44 24.89 -0.24
C ILE A 75 -16.46 24.61 0.87
N LEU A 76 -16.88 25.65 1.57
CA LEU A 76 -18.07 25.63 2.45
C LEU A 76 -19.42 25.60 1.67
N LYS A 77 -19.42 25.51 0.33
CA LYS A 77 -20.61 25.70 -0.52
C LYS A 77 -21.07 24.53 -1.40
N GLN A 78 -20.26 23.48 -1.63
CA GLN A 78 -20.57 22.44 -2.63
C GLN A 78 -20.77 21.03 -2.04
N GLY A 79 -20.76 20.90 -0.72
CA GLY A 79 -20.89 19.60 -0.06
C GLY A 79 -19.68 18.69 -0.25
N PRO A 80 -19.72 17.47 0.29
CA PRO A 80 -18.63 16.51 0.14
C PRO A 80 -18.49 16.04 -1.32
N PRO A 81 -17.26 15.78 -1.80
CA PRO A 81 -17.05 15.18 -3.11
C PRO A 81 -17.77 13.83 -3.21
N VAL A 82 -18.28 13.53 -4.40
CA VAL A 82 -19.02 12.30 -4.71
C VAL A 82 -18.23 11.48 -5.71
N PHE A 83 -17.96 10.23 -5.35
CA PHE A 83 -17.34 9.23 -6.21
C PHE A 83 -18.40 8.19 -6.59
N SER A 84 -18.31 7.66 -7.81
CA SER A 84 -19.25 6.66 -8.32
C SER A 84 -18.54 5.51 -9.00
N GLY A 85 -19.07 4.30 -8.87
CA GLY A 85 -18.67 3.09 -9.60
C GLY A 85 -19.87 2.14 -9.73
N GLY A 86 -19.72 1.02 -10.43
CA GLY A 86 -20.82 0.07 -10.61
C GLY A 86 -20.32 -1.36 -10.73
N CYS A 87 -21.01 -2.30 -10.09
CA CYS A 87 -20.56 -3.69 -10.04
C CYS A 87 -20.58 -4.35 -11.42
N LEU A 88 -19.48 -5.00 -11.77
CA LEU A 88 -19.49 -6.05 -12.78
C LEU A 88 -20.31 -7.24 -12.27
N LYS A 89 -20.98 -7.94 -13.18
CA LYS A 89 -21.80 -9.10 -12.84
C LYS A 89 -21.00 -10.12 -12.03
N ASP A 90 -21.50 -10.43 -10.82
CA ASP A 90 -20.90 -11.38 -9.88
C ASP A 90 -19.51 -11.02 -9.32
N ALA A 91 -19.06 -9.76 -9.47
CA ALA A 91 -17.80 -9.28 -8.93
C ALA A 91 -17.99 -8.02 -8.06
N PRO A 92 -17.21 -7.86 -6.96
CA PRO A 92 -17.23 -6.64 -6.17
C PRO A 92 -16.57 -5.48 -6.93
N VAL A 93 -16.96 -4.25 -6.60
CA VAL A 93 -16.20 -3.04 -6.95
C VAL A 93 -15.20 -2.76 -5.84
N TYR A 94 -13.95 -2.46 -6.18
CA TYR A 94 -12.95 -2.06 -5.19
C TYR A 94 -12.90 -0.54 -5.03
N ALA A 95 -13.04 -0.05 -3.81
CA ALA A 95 -12.59 1.30 -3.48
C ALA A 95 -11.08 1.26 -3.26
N MET A 96 -10.32 1.97 -4.10
CA MET A 96 -8.87 2.10 -4.01
C MET A 96 -8.52 3.41 -3.32
N PHE A 97 -8.09 3.32 -2.06
CA PHE A 97 -7.65 4.46 -1.26
C PHE A 97 -6.14 4.65 -1.41
N HIS A 98 -5.73 5.80 -1.89
CA HIS A 98 -4.32 6.17 -2.02
C HIS A 98 -4.08 7.62 -1.59
N CYS A 99 -2.82 8.02 -1.53
CA CYS A 99 -2.43 9.40 -1.27
C CYS A 99 -1.37 9.83 -2.28
N GLU A 100 -1.60 10.92 -3.01
CA GLU A 100 -0.59 11.46 -3.94
C GLU A 100 0.38 12.46 -3.27
N GLU A 101 0.04 12.95 -2.08
CA GLU A 101 0.85 13.93 -1.36
C GLU A 101 1.98 13.33 -0.52
N GLU A 102 2.95 14.17 -0.17
CA GLU A 102 4.09 13.81 0.68
C GLU A 102 3.71 13.51 2.15
N ARG A 103 2.46 13.73 2.55
CA ARG A 103 1.99 13.50 3.92
C ARG A 103 1.72 12.00 4.14
N THR A 104 1.97 11.53 5.36
CA THR A 104 1.70 10.16 5.80
C THR A 104 0.77 10.17 7.01
N GLY A 105 0.14 9.04 7.32
CA GLY A 105 -0.81 8.93 8.42
C GLY A 105 -2.27 9.10 8.01
N TYR A 106 -2.58 8.92 6.72
CA TYR A 106 -3.96 8.93 6.25
C TYR A 106 -4.70 7.66 6.66
N ARG A 107 -5.94 7.84 7.11
CA ARG A 107 -6.87 6.76 7.43
C ARG A 107 -8.22 7.08 6.84
N VAL A 108 -8.95 6.05 6.44
CA VAL A 108 -10.34 6.17 6.01
C VAL A 108 -11.26 5.28 6.85
N LEU A 109 -12.42 5.84 7.18
CA LEU A 109 -13.58 5.12 7.69
C LEU A 109 -14.69 5.18 6.64
N LEU A 110 -15.31 4.05 6.34
CA LEU A 110 -16.55 4.00 5.56
C LEU A 110 -17.69 3.51 6.43
N ALA A 111 -18.86 4.13 6.27
CA ALA A 111 -20.13 3.65 6.79
C ALA A 111 -21.17 3.65 5.67
N LYS A 112 -21.95 2.58 5.56
CA LYS A 112 -23.07 2.54 4.63
C LYS A 112 -24.17 3.48 5.13
N VAL A 113 -24.76 4.27 4.24
CA VAL A 113 -25.81 5.22 4.61
C VAL A 113 -27.02 4.45 5.13
N GLY A 114 -27.48 4.82 6.33
CA GLY A 114 -28.57 4.14 7.03
C GLY A 114 -28.12 3.04 7.99
N GLU A 115 -26.81 2.79 8.10
CA GLU A 115 -26.25 1.86 9.10
C GLU A 115 -25.48 2.62 10.19
N ASP A 116 -25.65 2.21 11.45
CA ASP A 116 -24.98 2.86 12.60
C ASP A 116 -23.50 2.45 12.74
N LYS A 117 -23.07 1.40 12.05
CA LYS A 117 -21.73 0.83 12.16
C LYS A 117 -20.91 1.15 10.93
N SER A 118 -19.64 1.48 11.16
CA SER A 118 -18.65 1.55 10.08
C SER A 118 -18.46 0.16 9.47
N GLU A 119 -18.56 0.08 8.16
CA GLU A 119 -18.35 -1.14 7.37
C GLU A 119 -16.85 -1.42 7.18
N PHE A 120 -16.04 -0.35 7.15
CA PHE A 120 -14.61 -0.44 6.90
C PHE A 120 -13.81 0.61 7.68
N ASP A 121 -12.67 0.17 8.24
CA ASP A 121 -11.66 0.99 8.88
C ASP A 121 -10.28 0.56 8.39
N SER A 122 -9.54 1.48 7.74
CA SER A 122 -8.22 1.16 7.20
C SER A 122 -7.20 0.74 8.27
N LYS A 123 -7.41 1.09 9.55
CA LYS A 123 -6.57 0.61 10.67
C LYS A 123 -6.74 -0.89 10.96
N ALA A 124 -7.80 -1.52 10.47
CA ALA A 124 -8.20 -2.87 10.86
C ALA A 124 -8.75 -3.67 9.67
N LEU A 125 -7.85 -4.02 8.73
CA LEU A 125 -8.21 -4.72 7.50
C LEU A 125 -8.89 -6.06 7.76
N SER A 126 -9.83 -6.39 6.89
CA SER A 126 -10.65 -7.58 6.94
C SER A 126 -10.46 -8.44 5.69
N LYS A 127 -11.01 -9.65 5.74
CA LYS A 127 -10.92 -10.60 4.64
C LYS A 127 -11.43 -9.98 3.34
N GLY A 128 -10.62 -10.07 2.29
CA GLY A 128 -10.91 -9.52 0.96
C GLY A 128 -10.30 -8.15 0.71
N ASP A 129 -9.78 -7.48 1.74
CA ASP A 129 -9.00 -6.26 1.57
C ASP A 129 -7.61 -6.60 0.99
N TYR A 130 -7.05 -5.64 0.27
CA TYR A 130 -5.65 -5.65 -0.14
C TYR A 130 -4.94 -4.43 0.40
N TYR A 131 -3.75 -4.62 0.98
CA TYR A 131 -2.83 -3.53 1.27
C TYR A 131 -1.68 -3.61 0.27
N ILE A 132 -1.46 -2.55 -0.49
CA ILE A 132 -0.51 -2.51 -1.60
C ILE A 132 0.55 -1.48 -1.26
N LEU A 133 1.82 -1.81 -1.50
CA LEU A 133 2.91 -0.86 -1.29
C LEU A 133 4.02 -1.01 -2.33
N THR A 134 4.80 0.05 -2.52
CA THR A 134 5.93 0.09 -3.45
C THR A 134 7.18 0.58 -2.72
N PRO A 135 8.01 -0.34 -2.19
CA PRO A 135 9.19 0.05 -1.44
C PRO A 135 10.29 0.51 -2.40
N LEU A 136 10.70 1.77 -2.25
CA LEU A 136 11.68 2.39 -3.15
C LEU A 136 13.12 2.14 -2.69
N LYS A 137 13.37 1.98 -1.39
CA LYS A 137 14.74 1.78 -0.87
C LYS A 137 15.17 0.32 -0.92
N PRO A 138 16.29 0.00 -1.59
CA PRO A 138 16.90 -1.31 -1.49
C PRO A 138 17.35 -1.62 -0.06
N GLY A 139 17.14 -2.86 0.36
CA GLY A 139 17.47 -3.29 1.70
C GLY A 139 16.67 -4.50 2.16
N SER A 140 16.87 -4.84 3.43
CA SER A 140 16.05 -5.84 4.14
C SER A 140 14.99 -5.12 4.95
N TRP A 141 13.73 -5.38 4.62
CA TRP A 141 12.56 -4.86 5.31
C TRP A 141 11.94 -5.96 6.16
N LYS A 142 11.46 -5.57 7.34
CA LYS A 142 10.72 -6.40 8.27
C LYS A 142 9.23 -6.14 8.08
N ILE A 143 8.47 -7.21 7.93
CA ILE A 143 7.00 -7.18 7.93
C ILE A 143 6.53 -7.56 9.33
N THR A 144 5.63 -6.79 9.91
CA THR A 144 5.00 -7.08 11.21
C THR A 144 3.49 -6.96 11.08
N THR A 145 2.74 -7.94 11.58
CA THR A 145 1.27 -7.87 11.67
C THR A 145 0.81 -7.35 13.03
N SER A 146 -0.46 -6.94 13.13
CA SER A 146 -1.12 -6.60 14.41
C SER A 146 -1.08 -7.72 15.46
N ALA A 147 -0.90 -9.00 15.07
CA ALA A 147 -0.73 -10.11 16.00
C ALA A 147 0.75 -10.37 16.38
N GLY A 148 1.67 -9.50 15.96
CA GLY A 148 3.11 -9.65 16.22
C GLY A 148 3.80 -10.72 15.35
N LYS A 149 3.16 -11.17 14.26
CA LYS A 149 3.81 -12.12 13.35
C LYS A 149 4.80 -11.38 12.46
N GLU A 150 5.99 -11.96 12.32
CA GLU A 150 7.07 -11.38 11.54
C GLU A 150 7.32 -12.13 10.21
N GLY A 151 7.66 -11.35 9.19
CA GLY A 151 8.12 -11.79 7.88
C GLY A 151 9.24 -10.90 7.36
N SER A 152 9.82 -11.23 6.22
CA SER A 152 10.92 -10.47 5.62
C SER A 152 10.66 -10.16 4.15
N LEU A 153 10.99 -8.94 3.75
CA LEU A 153 10.94 -8.46 2.38
C LEU A 153 12.32 -7.95 1.97
N ILE A 154 12.90 -8.57 0.95
CA ILE A 154 14.20 -8.18 0.41
C ILE A 154 13.96 -7.36 -0.86
N VAL A 155 14.37 -6.10 -0.83
CA VAL A 155 14.25 -5.17 -1.96
C VAL A 155 15.62 -5.02 -2.60
N GLU A 156 15.75 -5.49 -3.84
CA GLU A 156 16.99 -5.34 -4.60
C GLU A 156 17.05 -4.02 -5.35
N GLU A 157 18.25 -3.53 -5.58
CA GLU A 157 18.48 -2.37 -6.43
C GLU A 157 18.06 -2.68 -7.88
N ALA A 158 17.29 -1.77 -8.48
CA ALA A 158 16.94 -1.87 -9.89
C ALA A 158 18.20 -1.75 -10.74
N LYS A 159 18.48 -2.76 -11.57
CA LYS A 159 19.60 -2.70 -12.51
C LYS A 159 19.19 -1.79 -13.67
N PRO A 160 20.01 -0.79 -14.04
CA PRO A 160 19.77 0.01 -15.23
C PRO A 160 19.97 -0.87 -16.47
N THR A 161 18.90 -1.48 -16.98
CA THR A 161 18.92 -2.22 -18.24
C THR A 161 18.35 -1.34 -19.35
N ALA A 162 19.00 -1.31 -20.52
CA ALA A 162 18.65 -0.47 -21.68
C ALA A 162 17.28 -0.78 -22.33
N LYS A 163 16.52 -1.74 -21.81
CA LYS A 163 15.13 -2.00 -22.18
C LYS A 163 14.27 -1.79 -20.94
N ALA A 164 13.22 -0.97 -21.08
CA ALA A 164 12.17 -0.84 -20.08
C ALA A 164 11.73 -2.25 -19.67
N ARG A 165 11.93 -2.60 -18.39
CA ARG A 165 11.40 -3.85 -17.87
C ARG A 165 9.88 -3.78 -18.05
N ALA A 166 9.31 -4.76 -18.73
CA ALA A 166 7.91 -5.09 -18.49
C ALA A 166 7.81 -5.30 -16.98
N SER A 167 6.92 -4.54 -16.32
CA SER A 167 6.64 -4.66 -14.88
C SER A 167 6.57 -6.15 -14.54
N GLN A 168 7.55 -6.65 -13.78
CA GLN A 168 7.47 -8.02 -13.31
C GLN A 168 6.32 -8.02 -12.30
N HIS A 169 5.35 -8.91 -12.46
CA HIS A 169 4.20 -9.04 -11.58
C HIS A 169 4.64 -8.84 -10.12
N GLY A 170 4.05 -7.86 -9.44
CA GLY A 170 4.35 -7.56 -8.05
C GLY A 170 4.25 -8.83 -7.19
N ALA A 171 4.93 -8.84 -6.04
CA ALA A 171 4.88 -9.99 -5.16
C ALA A 171 3.60 -9.98 -4.31
N THR A 172 2.89 -11.12 -4.26
CA THR A 172 1.75 -11.28 -3.35
C THR A 172 2.16 -11.97 -2.06
N ILE A 173 1.72 -11.42 -0.93
CA ILE A 173 1.88 -11.96 0.42
C ILE A 173 0.49 -12.14 1.02
N VAL A 174 0.14 -13.37 1.40
CA VAL A 174 -1.14 -13.67 2.05
C VAL A 174 -0.96 -13.67 3.56
N THR A 175 -1.86 -13.02 4.29
CA THR A 175 -1.84 -12.98 5.76
C THR A 175 -3.25 -13.02 6.36
N ASP A 176 -3.38 -13.75 7.47
CA ASP A 176 -4.56 -13.73 8.34
C ASP A 176 -4.31 -12.94 9.64
N GLY A 177 -3.18 -12.23 9.71
CA GLY A 177 -2.66 -11.58 10.90
C GLY A 177 -1.79 -12.49 11.76
N LYS A 178 -2.02 -13.81 11.78
CA LYS A 178 -1.24 -14.77 12.59
C LYS A 178 -0.14 -15.46 11.78
N THR A 179 -0.30 -15.50 10.47
CA THR A 179 0.60 -16.14 9.51
C THR A 179 0.92 -15.17 8.38
N ILE A 180 2.12 -15.30 7.80
CA ILE A 180 2.57 -14.53 6.63
C ILE A 180 3.11 -15.55 5.63
N LYS A 181 2.55 -15.55 4.41
CA LYS A 181 2.93 -16.50 3.35
C LYS A 181 3.16 -15.78 2.02
N PRO A 182 4.36 -15.88 1.42
CA PRO A 182 5.56 -16.51 1.99
C PRO A 182 6.14 -15.69 3.15
N ALA A 183 6.84 -16.34 4.09
CA ALA A 183 7.49 -15.65 5.21
C ALA A 183 8.71 -14.81 4.78
N ARG A 184 9.23 -15.05 3.58
CA ARG A 184 10.31 -14.30 2.95
C ARG A 184 9.97 -14.04 1.50
N THR A 185 9.96 -12.77 1.13
CA THR A 185 9.66 -12.29 -0.22
C THR A 185 10.84 -11.51 -0.76
N LYS A 186 11.07 -11.56 -2.06
CA LYS A 186 12.14 -10.83 -2.73
C LYS A 186 11.59 -10.13 -3.97
N ILE A 187 11.89 -8.84 -4.11
CA ILE A 187 11.44 -7.99 -5.21
C ILE A 187 12.57 -7.05 -5.67
N VAL A 188 12.34 -6.30 -6.73
CA VAL A 188 13.18 -5.18 -7.13
C VAL A 188 12.56 -3.88 -6.63
N SER A 189 13.38 -2.90 -6.29
CA SER A 189 12.96 -1.54 -5.95
C SER A 189 12.05 -0.98 -7.05
N GLY A 190 10.89 -0.46 -6.63
CA GLY A 190 9.84 0.02 -7.53
C GLY A 190 8.81 -1.02 -7.94
N ASP A 191 9.02 -2.32 -7.65
CA ASP A 191 7.98 -3.33 -7.83
C ASP A 191 6.94 -3.22 -6.71
N GLY A 192 5.67 -3.41 -7.04
CA GLY A 192 4.59 -3.47 -6.06
C GLY A 192 4.65 -4.75 -5.22
N VAL A 193 4.23 -4.65 -3.96
CA VAL A 193 3.94 -5.77 -3.07
C VAL A 193 2.48 -5.67 -2.67
N VAL A 194 1.74 -6.75 -2.85
CA VAL A 194 0.32 -6.85 -2.51
C VAL A 194 0.17 -7.77 -1.31
N PHE A 195 -0.41 -7.27 -0.24
CA PHE A 195 -0.82 -8.06 0.90
C PHE A 195 -2.30 -8.42 0.77
N GLU A 196 -2.59 -9.70 0.52
CA GLU A 196 -3.95 -10.24 0.51
C GLU A 196 -4.37 -10.59 1.94
N ILE A 197 -5.44 -9.95 2.41
CA ILE A 197 -5.94 -10.14 3.76
C ILE A 197 -6.99 -11.26 3.77
N THR A 198 -6.74 -12.28 4.59
CA THR A 198 -7.65 -13.43 4.78
C THR A 198 -8.25 -13.49 6.18
N GLY A 199 -7.74 -12.67 7.11
CA GLY A 199 -8.12 -12.60 8.51
C GLY A 199 -9.15 -11.51 8.81
N LYS A 200 -9.22 -11.09 10.07
CA LYS A 200 -10.04 -9.95 10.52
C LYS A 200 -9.19 -9.05 11.41
N LYS A 201 -9.38 -7.74 11.30
CA LYS A 201 -8.66 -6.72 12.09
C LYS A 201 -7.14 -6.84 11.97
N VAL A 202 -6.66 -7.03 10.76
CA VAL A 202 -5.24 -7.13 10.44
C VAL A 202 -4.70 -5.72 10.16
N ALA A 203 -3.63 -5.34 10.83
CA ALA A 203 -2.80 -4.22 10.43
C ALA A 203 -1.43 -4.75 10.00
N ILE A 204 -0.81 -4.09 9.03
CA ILE A 204 0.48 -4.48 8.47
C ILE A 204 1.41 -3.29 8.54
N GLU A 205 2.59 -3.51 9.11
CA GLU A 205 3.71 -2.59 9.09
C GLU A 205 4.87 -3.21 8.32
N VAL A 206 5.50 -2.41 7.45
CA VAL A 206 6.72 -2.79 6.73
C VAL A 206 7.79 -1.73 6.98
N ALA A 207 8.85 -2.10 7.69
CA ALA A 207 9.91 -1.19 8.12
C ALA A 207 11.29 -1.64 7.62
N LEU A 208 12.11 -0.69 7.16
CA LEU A 208 13.47 -0.94 6.68
C LEU A 208 14.36 -1.27 7.89
N ALA A 209 14.77 -2.52 8.00
CA ALA A 209 15.65 -2.98 9.08
C ALA A 209 17.13 -2.72 8.76
N GLN A 210 17.52 -2.87 7.49
CA GLN A 210 18.89 -2.62 7.03
C GLN A 210 18.88 -2.06 5.61
N SER A 211 19.50 -0.91 5.41
CA SER A 211 19.69 -0.29 4.10
C SER A 211 20.87 -0.91 3.33
N GLY A 212 20.80 -0.83 2.00
CA GLY A 212 21.89 -1.28 1.12
C GLY A 212 21.82 -2.77 0.77
N ARG A 213 22.90 -3.31 0.18
CA ARG A 213 22.91 -4.72 -0.26
C ARG A 213 22.81 -5.65 0.96
N PRO A 214 21.85 -6.59 0.98
CA PRO A 214 21.79 -7.60 2.04
C PRO A 214 23.14 -8.30 2.16
N SER A 215 23.70 -8.35 3.36
CA SER A 215 25.06 -8.80 3.69
C SER A 215 25.29 -10.32 3.53
N GLY A 216 24.61 -10.97 2.57
CA GLY A 216 24.67 -12.41 2.30
C GLY A 216 25.31 -12.82 0.97
N GLN A 217 25.63 -11.89 0.07
CA GLN A 217 26.52 -12.20 -1.06
C GLN A 217 27.97 -12.09 -0.58
N ILE A 218 28.47 -13.19 0.00
CA ILE A 218 29.90 -13.44 0.17
C ILE A 218 30.53 -13.22 -1.21
N ARG A 219 31.28 -12.14 -1.39
CA ARG A 219 32.15 -12.02 -2.57
C ARG A 219 33.04 -13.27 -2.56
N PRO A 220 33.08 -14.10 -3.61
CA PRO A 220 34.06 -15.17 -3.66
C PRO A 220 35.42 -14.53 -3.40
N LYS A 221 36.16 -15.02 -2.39
CA LYS A 221 37.55 -14.62 -2.18
C LYS A 221 38.27 -14.93 -3.49
N VAL A 222 38.53 -13.90 -4.30
CA VAL A 222 39.36 -14.03 -5.49
C VAL A 222 40.73 -14.41 -4.95
N ARG A 223 41.05 -15.70 -5.01
CA ARG A 223 42.38 -16.22 -4.73
C ARG A 223 43.26 -15.69 -5.86
N ILE A 224 43.97 -14.59 -5.61
CA ILE A 224 45.01 -14.12 -6.53
C ILE A 224 46.04 -15.25 -6.60
N PRO A 225 46.29 -15.87 -7.76
CA PRO A 225 47.32 -16.89 -7.89
C PRO A 225 48.66 -16.27 -7.52
N GLY A 226 49.40 -16.97 -6.65
CA GLY A 226 50.69 -16.53 -6.15
C GLY A 226 51.64 -16.13 -7.29
N ARG A 227 52.31 -15.00 -7.08
CA ARG A 227 53.45 -14.52 -7.86
C ARG A 227 54.41 -15.69 -8.10
N ILE A 228 54.57 -16.10 -9.36
CA ILE A 228 55.63 -17.01 -9.78
C ILE A 228 56.95 -16.31 -9.47
N LYS A 229 57.72 -16.84 -8.51
CA LYS A 229 59.13 -16.46 -8.35
C LYS A 229 59.86 -16.96 -9.59
N ARG A 230 60.36 -16.04 -10.41
CA ARG A 230 61.31 -16.38 -11.47
C ARG A 230 62.69 -16.64 -10.84
N PRO A 231 63.45 -17.60 -11.38
CA PRO A 231 64.80 -17.95 -10.91
C PRO A 231 65.80 -16.81 -11.11
#